data_AF-A0A3M7TC24-F1
#
_entry.id   AF-A0A3M7TC24-F1
#
_cell.length_a   1.000
_cell.length_b   1.000
_cell.length_c   1.000
_cell.angle_alpha   90.00
_cell.angle_beta   90.00
_cell.angle_gamma   90.00
#
_symmetry.space_group_name_H-M   'P 1'
#
loop_
_entity.id
_entity.type
_entity.pdbx_description
1 polymer ?
#
loop_
_entity_poly.entity_id
_entity_poly.type
_entity_poly.pdbx_seq_one_letter_code
_entity_poly.pdbx_strand_id
1 'polypeptide(L)'
;MESKFINLKKILPLVALLLVSCIYGQVRIANSATNQAAINSSAFIDASSNTAFNQSPTVGKGLLYPRTDLTAFNGFSGVPVGTPNSYPYNYDGFMVFNTAASGTAGVGATEGTLCRGFWYYDNPSNTINGGTWKPLRPCFVTPPTFIFNCEVGKINTGTLTQNTPAASDVTTQFTYENGNSTSYSQIEENSTGVLGLKATLSDGILGSSGTLTFHITGTPSSAGTATFTFTINGVQCSFSRTVEPSGPTVTELLCDPQIDDSVEFTQGIQATAITKLIYHGGNGQYYPQGQEVLSTGVTGLRAKLQSGTLTTGATGGTITFEITGTPDSAGEALFQVSFAGHSCTISRLVKPSAPVIRQARLGYVGSYTTGNSIHSMFGMDNPAYFGSSGIYNKVLGVSTVDAQSALLNQTAQQLKVNFDILSVADTETNNSLIIQKLKDFASLGGVVLVNFTSSQQNSLFTSLGNTGPLQMIPNSANGGTGNSYLSSYFGDTTGAIDILPGFPRASVYSSQLPSNNRVFATDTDGRILVWKPMTRFICFAANFSEVEPQYVHYANTNNFVRNLIAAALDAALGYGSF
;
A
#
# COMPACT_ATOMS: atom_id res chain seq x y z
N MET A 1 -51.55 -75.20 85.89
CA MET A 1 -50.25 -75.22 85.17
C MET A 1 -50.05 -73.89 84.41
N GLU A 2 -50.36 -72.75 85.03
CA GLU A 2 -50.53 -71.47 84.31
C GLU A 2 -49.52 -70.36 84.68
N SER A 3 -48.78 -70.46 85.79
CA SER A 3 -47.83 -69.38 86.20
C SER A 3 -46.43 -69.47 85.57
N LYS A 4 -46.00 -70.64 85.06
CA LYS A 4 -44.68 -70.81 84.42
C LYS A 4 -44.58 -70.24 83.00
N PHE A 5 -45.69 -70.20 82.26
CA PHE A 5 -45.71 -69.70 80.87
C PHE A 5 -45.72 -68.16 80.78
N ILE A 6 -46.18 -67.46 81.82
CA ILE A 6 -46.25 -65.99 81.83
C ILE A 6 -44.86 -65.36 82.00
N ASN A 7 -43.95 -65.98 82.75
CA ASN A 7 -42.59 -65.46 82.92
C ASN A 7 -41.69 -65.76 81.71
N LEU A 8 -41.84 -66.91 81.05
CA LEU A 8 -41.03 -67.26 79.88
C LEU A 8 -41.30 -66.33 78.68
N LYS A 9 -42.54 -65.88 78.49
CA LYS A 9 -42.92 -64.92 77.43
C LYS A 9 -42.37 -63.51 77.64
N LYS A 10 -41.97 -63.13 78.86
CA LYS A 10 -41.38 -61.82 79.16
C LYS A 10 -39.85 -61.87 79.21
N ILE A 11 -39.28 -63.02 79.57
CA ILE A 11 -37.82 -63.23 79.63
C ILE A 11 -37.21 -63.42 78.23
N LEU A 12 -37.88 -64.16 77.34
CA LEU A 12 -37.39 -64.36 75.96
C LEU A 12 -37.14 -63.06 75.18
N PRO A 13 -38.09 -62.10 75.13
CA PRO A 13 -37.86 -60.84 74.42
C PRO A 13 -36.80 -59.97 75.10
N LEU A 14 -36.64 -60.05 76.43
CA LEU A 14 -35.61 -59.30 77.17
C LEU A 14 -34.19 -59.85 76.90
N VAL A 15 -34.05 -61.17 76.82
CA VAL A 15 -32.80 -61.85 76.45
C VAL A 15 -32.47 -61.62 74.97
N ALA A 16 -33.48 -61.62 74.09
CA ALA A 16 -33.29 -61.24 72.69
C ALA A 16 -32.87 -59.76 72.55
N LEU A 17 -33.42 -58.86 73.36
CA LEU A 17 -33.05 -57.44 73.37
C LEU A 17 -31.60 -57.22 73.87
N LEU A 18 -31.15 -58.01 74.86
CA LEU A 18 -29.77 -57.98 75.38
C LEU A 18 -28.76 -58.62 74.42
N LEU A 19 -29.16 -59.60 73.59
CA LEU A 19 -28.29 -60.21 72.56
C LEU A 19 -28.07 -59.30 71.35
N VAL A 20 -29.01 -58.39 71.04
CA VAL A 20 -28.87 -57.41 69.96
C VAL A 20 -27.81 -56.34 70.28
N SER A 21 -27.48 -56.11 71.56
CA SER A 21 -26.38 -55.19 71.94
C SER A 21 -24.96 -55.75 71.72
N CYS A 22 -24.82 -57.01 71.28
CA CYS A 22 -23.51 -57.65 71.06
C CYS A 22 -23.06 -57.69 69.58
N ILE A 23 -23.81 -57.07 68.66
CA ILE A 23 -23.50 -57.07 67.23
C ILE A 23 -22.86 -55.73 66.85
N TYR A 24 -21.53 -55.69 66.77
CA TYR A 24 -20.81 -54.55 66.20
C TYR A 24 -20.61 -54.76 64.71
N GLY A 25 -21.41 -54.10 63.88
CA GLY A 25 -21.00 -53.72 62.53
C GLY A 25 -20.40 -52.33 62.58
N GLN A 26 -19.09 -52.19 62.44
CA GLN A 26 -18.44 -50.87 62.50
C GLN A 26 -18.25 -50.30 61.08
N VAL A 27 -19.13 -49.37 60.70
CA VAL A 27 -18.74 -48.22 59.86
C VAL A 27 -19.53 -47.01 60.38
N ARG A 28 -18.85 -46.03 60.99
CA ARG A 28 -19.40 -44.68 61.20
C ARG A 28 -18.44 -43.65 60.60
N ILE A 29 -19.01 -42.76 59.80
CA ILE A 29 -18.37 -41.60 59.18
C ILE A 29 -19.07 -40.34 59.69
N ALA A 30 -18.26 -39.30 59.92
CA ALA A 30 -18.58 -37.91 60.24
C ALA A 30 -19.60 -37.67 61.36
N ASN A 31 -19.24 -38.08 62.59
CA ASN A 31 -19.05 -37.17 63.75
C ASN A 31 -18.69 -37.98 65.02
N SER A 32 -17.53 -38.65 65.03
CA SER A 32 -17.09 -39.43 66.20
C SER A 32 -15.58 -39.30 66.38
N ALA A 33 -15.17 -38.48 67.35
CA ALA A 33 -13.77 -38.27 67.75
C ALA A 33 -13.10 -39.50 68.41
N THR A 34 -13.77 -40.66 68.40
CA THR A 34 -13.38 -41.87 69.15
C THR A 34 -12.83 -43.00 68.30
N ASN A 35 -12.76 -42.87 66.97
CA ASN A 35 -12.21 -43.94 66.12
C ASN A 35 -10.75 -43.65 65.71
N GLN A 36 -9.83 -43.84 66.67
CA GLN A 36 -8.38 -43.64 66.49
C GLN A 36 -7.77 -44.51 65.37
N ALA A 37 -8.44 -45.59 64.95
CA ALA A 37 -7.99 -46.46 63.86
C ALA A 37 -8.10 -45.82 62.47
N ALA A 38 -9.00 -44.84 62.27
CA ALA A 38 -9.19 -44.17 60.99
C ALA A 38 -8.16 -43.06 60.72
N ILE A 39 -7.50 -42.52 61.77
CA ILE A 39 -6.47 -41.49 61.64
C ILE A 39 -5.21 -42.02 60.92
N ASN A 40 -4.99 -43.35 60.98
CA ASN A 40 -3.80 -44.00 60.45
C ASN A 40 -4.06 -44.90 59.23
N SER A 41 -5.26 -44.82 58.61
CA SER A 41 -5.65 -45.67 57.48
C SER A 41 -5.70 -44.89 56.18
N SER A 42 -5.01 -45.41 55.16
CA SER A 42 -4.99 -44.86 53.79
C SER A 42 -6.26 -45.16 52.99
N ALA A 43 -7.26 -45.87 53.54
CA ALA A 43 -8.49 -46.23 52.84
C ALA A 43 -9.73 -45.74 53.60
N PHE A 44 -10.58 -44.96 52.93
CA PHE A 44 -11.86 -44.48 53.48
C PHE A 44 -12.88 -44.34 52.34
N ILE A 45 -13.92 -45.17 52.34
CA ILE A 45 -14.98 -45.18 51.31
C ILE A 45 -15.99 -44.08 51.65
N ASP A 46 -16.40 -43.26 50.68
CA ASP A 46 -17.68 -42.53 50.76
C ASP A 46 -18.56 -42.84 49.56
N ALA A 47 -19.74 -43.42 49.84
CA ALA A 47 -20.98 -43.14 49.12
C ALA A 47 -22.14 -43.73 49.94
N SER A 48 -22.56 -43.05 51.01
CA SER A 48 -23.83 -43.40 51.65
C SER A 48 -25.01 -43.08 50.71
N SER A 49 -25.71 -44.12 50.23
CA SER A 49 -27.06 -43.95 49.68
C SER A 49 -27.99 -43.48 50.80
N ASN A 50 -28.53 -42.28 50.66
CA ASN A 50 -29.52 -41.70 51.57
C ASN A 50 -30.73 -41.30 50.73
N THR A 51 -31.93 -41.73 51.12
CA THR A 51 -33.18 -41.41 50.39
C THR A 51 -33.43 -39.91 50.24
N ALA A 52 -32.88 -39.07 51.12
CA ALA A 52 -32.87 -37.60 50.99
C ALA A 52 -31.89 -37.08 49.92
N PHE A 53 -30.72 -37.70 49.75
CA PHE A 53 -29.70 -37.31 48.77
C PHE A 53 -29.86 -38.02 47.41
N ASN A 54 -30.61 -39.12 47.36
CA ASN A 54 -30.93 -39.85 46.14
C ASN A 54 -31.81 -39.03 45.17
N GLN A 55 -32.55 -38.05 45.68
CA GLN A 55 -33.36 -37.13 44.86
C GLN A 55 -32.62 -35.84 44.47
N SER A 56 -31.39 -35.63 44.96
CA SER A 56 -30.59 -34.46 44.60
C SER A 56 -29.58 -34.82 43.49
N PRO A 57 -29.53 -34.06 42.37
CA PRO A 57 -28.49 -34.20 41.36
C PRO A 57 -27.13 -33.62 41.80
N THR A 58 -27.06 -32.93 42.95
CA THR A 58 -25.88 -32.12 43.34
C THR A 58 -25.29 -32.46 44.72
N VAL A 59 -25.93 -33.31 45.52
CA VAL A 59 -25.50 -33.60 46.91
C VAL A 59 -25.18 -35.08 47.09
N GLY A 60 -24.03 -35.38 47.72
CA GLY A 60 -23.64 -36.72 48.17
C GLY A 60 -23.28 -37.71 47.05
N LYS A 61 -22.55 -37.25 46.01
CA LYS A 61 -22.15 -38.09 44.86
C LYS A 61 -20.61 -38.20 44.79
N GLY A 62 -20.07 -39.42 44.79
CA GLY A 62 -18.67 -39.70 44.47
C GLY A 62 -17.85 -40.31 45.61
N LEU A 63 -16.74 -40.96 45.26
CA LEU A 63 -15.75 -41.52 46.18
C LEU A 63 -14.64 -40.48 46.42
N LEU A 64 -14.39 -40.11 47.67
CA LEU A 64 -13.24 -39.28 48.02
C LEU A 64 -11.98 -40.15 48.13
N TYR A 65 -11.05 -40.01 47.19
CA TYR A 65 -9.75 -40.67 47.26
C TYR A 65 -8.77 -39.88 48.14
N PRO A 66 -7.92 -40.57 48.91
CA PRO A 66 -6.82 -39.92 49.63
C PRO A 66 -5.92 -39.14 48.67
N ARG A 67 -5.49 -37.94 49.09
CA ARG A 67 -4.44 -37.20 48.39
C ARG A 67 -3.10 -37.62 48.97
N THR A 68 -2.29 -38.26 48.14
CA THR A 68 -1.01 -38.84 48.55
C THR A 68 0.11 -38.22 47.74
N ASP A 69 1.24 -37.92 48.36
CA ASP A 69 2.48 -37.73 47.63
C ASP A 69 3.14 -39.11 47.51
N LEU A 70 3.10 -39.71 46.32
CA LEU A 70 3.66 -41.04 46.13
C LEU A 70 5.19 -41.07 46.29
N THR A 71 5.89 -39.96 46.13
CA THR A 71 7.34 -39.89 46.37
C THR A 71 7.68 -39.96 47.86
N ALA A 72 6.77 -39.49 48.72
CA ALA A 72 6.92 -39.52 50.18
C ALA A 72 6.19 -40.71 50.83
N PHE A 73 5.44 -41.50 50.06
CA PHE A 73 4.71 -42.66 50.54
C PHE A 73 5.65 -43.87 50.66
N ASN A 74 6.16 -44.09 51.87
CA ASN A 74 7.23 -45.07 52.16
C ASN A 74 6.76 -46.42 52.74
N GLY A 75 5.45 -46.61 52.94
CA GLY A 75 4.92 -47.90 53.43
C GLY A 75 3.40 -47.91 53.57
N PHE A 76 2.80 -49.09 53.38
CA PHE A 76 1.41 -49.35 53.78
C PHE A 76 1.34 -49.59 55.30
N SER A 77 0.30 -49.09 55.97
CA SER A 77 0.10 -49.18 57.42
C SER A 77 -0.96 -50.22 57.83
N GLY A 78 -0.81 -50.81 59.02
CA GLY A 78 -1.75 -51.78 59.62
C GLY A 78 -1.07 -52.71 60.63
N VAL A 79 -1.81 -53.33 61.57
CA VAL A 79 -1.25 -54.29 62.54
C VAL A 79 -2.11 -55.56 62.59
N PRO A 80 -1.68 -56.70 62.01
CA PRO A 80 -0.52 -56.92 61.14
C PRO A 80 -0.88 -56.78 59.65
N VAL A 81 -0.05 -56.06 58.88
CA VAL A 81 -0.20 -55.88 57.42
C VAL A 81 0.07 -57.19 56.68
N GLY A 82 -0.77 -57.57 55.70
CA GLY A 82 -0.51 -58.69 54.79
C GLY A 82 -0.79 -60.09 55.35
N THR A 83 -1.61 -60.20 56.40
CA THR A 83 -2.07 -61.51 56.89
C THR A 83 -3.35 -61.96 56.17
N PRO A 84 -3.65 -63.27 56.08
CA PRO A 84 -4.82 -63.77 55.35
C PRO A 84 -6.17 -63.17 55.80
N ASN A 85 -6.23 -62.67 57.04
CA ASN A 85 -7.43 -62.10 57.64
C ASN A 85 -7.49 -60.57 57.51
N SER A 86 -6.48 -59.92 56.91
CA SER A 86 -6.38 -58.48 56.73
C SER A 86 -5.57 -58.15 55.47
N TYR A 87 -6.30 -57.77 54.40
CA TYR A 87 -5.75 -57.44 53.07
C TYR A 87 -5.04 -58.63 52.38
N PRO A 88 -5.75 -59.75 52.12
CA PRO A 88 -5.17 -60.98 51.57
C PRO A 88 -4.53 -60.81 50.17
N TYR A 89 -4.85 -59.72 49.47
CA TYR A 89 -4.33 -59.40 48.14
C TYR A 89 -3.35 -58.21 48.15
N ASN A 90 -2.67 -57.96 49.27
CA ASN A 90 -1.54 -57.00 49.34
C ASN A 90 -1.80 -55.61 48.73
N TYR A 91 -3.00 -55.07 48.97
CA TYR A 91 -3.47 -53.77 48.45
C TYR A 91 -3.53 -53.67 46.91
N ASP A 92 -3.66 -54.79 46.21
CA ASP A 92 -3.94 -54.80 44.78
C ASP A 92 -5.24 -54.04 44.46
N GLY A 93 -5.17 -53.11 43.51
CA GLY A 93 -6.25 -52.18 43.17
C GLY A 93 -6.36 -50.95 44.07
N PHE A 94 -5.42 -50.72 44.99
CA PHE A 94 -5.44 -49.54 45.86
C PHE A 94 -5.24 -48.24 45.07
N MET A 95 -6.11 -47.26 45.25
CA MET A 95 -6.14 -46.05 44.41
C MET A 95 -6.06 -44.77 45.24
N VAL A 96 -5.27 -43.81 44.76
CA VAL A 96 -5.05 -42.50 45.38
C VAL A 96 -5.06 -41.38 44.34
N PHE A 97 -5.22 -40.14 44.80
CA PHE A 97 -4.91 -38.96 44.01
C PHE A 97 -3.46 -38.52 44.32
N ASN A 98 -2.52 -38.82 43.42
CA ASN A 98 -1.13 -38.42 43.54
C ASN A 98 -0.96 -36.90 43.40
N THR A 99 -0.15 -36.32 44.27
CA THR A 99 0.18 -34.89 44.28
C THR A 99 1.58 -34.57 43.74
N ALA A 100 2.47 -35.57 43.64
CA ALA A 100 3.80 -35.38 43.07
C ALA A 100 3.73 -35.05 41.57
N ALA A 101 4.55 -34.10 41.13
CA ALA A 101 4.62 -33.66 39.73
C ALA A 101 5.73 -34.34 38.91
N SER A 102 6.64 -35.07 39.57
CA SER A 102 7.71 -35.86 38.96
C SER A 102 8.22 -36.94 39.94
N GLY A 103 9.18 -37.76 39.52
CA GLY A 103 9.84 -38.75 40.37
C GLY A 103 9.21 -40.15 40.31
N THR A 104 9.60 -40.99 41.26
CA THR A 104 9.13 -42.38 41.42
C THR A 104 8.48 -42.57 42.80
N ALA A 105 7.56 -43.52 42.92
CA ALA A 105 6.91 -43.88 44.16
C ALA A 105 7.92 -44.44 45.19
N GLY A 106 7.70 -44.14 46.47
CA GLY A 106 8.51 -44.64 47.58
C GLY A 106 8.26 -46.11 47.94
N VAL A 107 7.16 -46.70 47.45
CA VAL A 107 6.80 -48.13 47.61
C VAL A 107 6.39 -48.71 46.27
N GLY A 108 6.94 -49.88 45.95
CA GLY A 108 6.72 -50.56 44.67
C GLY A 108 7.42 -49.85 43.50
N ALA A 109 7.16 -50.34 42.28
CA ALA A 109 7.63 -49.71 41.06
C ALA A 109 6.70 -48.57 40.62
N THR A 110 7.17 -47.73 39.69
CA THR A 110 6.35 -46.68 39.05
C THR A 110 6.33 -46.90 37.55
N GLU A 111 5.15 -46.88 36.93
CA GLU A 111 5.02 -46.84 35.48
C GLU A 111 5.32 -45.41 34.98
N GLY A 112 6.50 -45.24 34.36
CA GLY A 112 6.96 -43.95 33.85
C GLY A 112 7.43 -43.00 34.96
N THR A 113 6.98 -41.75 34.91
CA THR A 113 7.27 -40.70 35.90
C THR A 113 5.98 -40.25 36.56
N LEU A 114 6.01 -40.08 37.88
CA LEU A 114 4.85 -39.59 38.63
C LEU A 114 4.37 -38.23 38.10
N CYS A 115 3.06 -38.07 38.03
CA CYS A 115 2.41 -36.79 37.73
C CYS A 115 1.14 -36.64 38.58
N ARG A 116 0.63 -35.41 38.66
CA ARG A 116 -0.60 -35.12 39.41
C ARG A 116 -1.80 -35.80 38.76
N GLY A 117 -2.54 -36.61 39.53
CA GLY A 117 -3.74 -37.29 39.02
C GLY A 117 -4.08 -38.55 39.81
N PHE A 118 -5.02 -39.33 39.30
CA PHE A 118 -5.36 -40.62 39.91
C PHE A 118 -4.37 -41.71 39.50
N TRP A 119 -3.87 -42.43 40.51
CA TRP A 119 -2.95 -43.54 40.36
C TRP A 119 -3.50 -44.73 41.14
N TYR A 120 -3.33 -45.93 40.59
CA TYR A 120 -3.69 -47.17 41.26
C TYR A 120 -2.48 -48.10 41.37
N TYR A 121 -2.46 -48.93 42.40
CA TYR A 121 -1.41 -49.89 42.70
C TYR A 121 -1.81 -51.25 42.14
N ASP A 122 -1.16 -51.66 41.06
CA ASP A 122 -1.32 -52.96 40.42
C ASP A 122 -0.32 -53.95 41.04
N ASN A 123 -0.79 -54.85 41.89
CA ASN A 123 0.06 -55.76 42.64
C ASN A 123 -0.37 -57.23 42.50
N PRO A 124 -0.05 -57.88 41.37
CA PRO A 124 -0.33 -59.30 41.18
C PRO A 124 0.60 -60.22 42.00
N SER A 125 1.46 -59.67 42.88
CA SER A 125 2.46 -60.42 43.63
C SER A 125 1.99 -60.85 45.02
N ASN A 126 2.74 -61.76 45.65
CA ASN A 126 2.50 -62.21 47.01
C ASN A 126 3.19 -61.33 48.08
N THR A 127 3.67 -60.14 47.73
CA THR A 127 4.35 -59.22 48.67
C THR A 127 3.77 -57.81 48.58
N ILE A 128 3.79 -57.06 49.68
CA ILE A 128 3.25 -55.69 49.75
C ILE A 128 3.99 -54.72 48.80
N ASN A 129 5.31 -54.90 48.62
CA ASN A 129 6.16 -53.99 47.83
C ASN A 129 6.38 -54.46 46.38
N GLY A 130 5.77 -55.57 45.95
CA GLY A 130 5.98 -56.14 44.62
C GLY A 130 5.12 -55.54 43.50
N GLY A 131 4.27 -54.56 43.80
CA GLY A 131 3.35 -53.94 42.84
C GLY A 131 3.95 -52.74 42.10
N THR A 132 3.21 -52.25 41.11
CA THR A 132 3.54 -51.07 40.30
C THR A 132 2.44 -50.03 40.37
N TRP A 133 2.79 -48.79 40.66
CA TRP A 133 1.88 -47.65 40.54
C TRP A 133 1.69 -47.29 39.08
N LYS A 134 0.43 -47.29 38.63
CA LYS A 134 0.04 -46.99 37.25
C LYS A 134 -0.92 -45.79 37.20
N PRO A 135 -0.75 -44.86 36.24
CA PRO A 135 -1.66 -43.75 36.12
C PRO A 135 -2.94 -44.21 35.40
N LEU A 136 -4.11 -43.74 35.85
CA LEU A 136 -5.38 -44.03 35.18
C LEU A 136 -5.52 -43.35 33.80
N ARG A 137 -4.63 -42.41 33.49
CA ARG A 137 -4.58 -41.67 32.23
C ARG A 137 -3.13 -41.32 31.89
N PRO A 138 -2.78 -41.10 30.62
CA PRO A 138 -1.45 -40.60 30.26
C PRO A 138 -1.07 -39.32 31.04
N CYS A 139 0.15 -39.30 31.57
CA CYS A 139 0.71 -38.14 32.27
C CYS A 139 1.13 -37.04 31.28
N PHE A 140 0.53 -35.85 31.40
CA PHE A 140 0.97 -34.65 30.69
C PHE A 140 1.86 -33.82 31.63
N VAL A 141 3.17 -33.85 31.40
CA VAL A 141 4.18 -33.19 32.28
C VAL A 141 4.52 -31.75 31.87
N THR A 142 3.94 -31.25 30.78
CA THR A 142 4.07 -29.85 30.34
C THR A 142 2.69 -29.30 29.97
N PRO A 143 2.19 -28.22 30.62
CA PRO A 143 1.05 -27.48 30.10
C PRO A 143 1.36 -27.06 28.66
N PRO A 144 0.44 -27.18 27.71
CA PRO A 144 0.65 -26.61 26.39
C PRO A 144 0.89 -25.10 26.54
N THR A 145 1.96 -24.60 25.94
CA THR A 145 2.30 -23.17 25.95
C THR A 145 1.19 -22.40 25.23
N PHE A 146 0.71 -21.32 25.86
CA PHE A 146 -0.22 -20.39 25.23
C PHE A 146 0.37 -19.88 23.91
N ILE A 147 -0.35 -20.10 22.80
CA ILE A 147 0.08 -19.65 21.47
C ILE A 147 -0.77 -18.45 21.09
N PHE A 148 -0.11 -17.30 20.94
CA PHE A 148 -0.74 -16.06 20.52
C PHE A 148 0.17 -15.33 19.54
N ASN A 149 -0.28 -15.20 18.29
CA ASN A 149 0.44 -14.49 17.25
C ASN A 149 -0.31 -13.20 16.93
N CYS A 150 0.38 -12.07 17.09
CA CYS A 150 -0.19 -10.73 16.97
C CYS A 150 -0.03 -10.13 15.57
N GLU A 151 0.62 -10.84 14.65
CA GLU A 151 0.82 -10.43 13.26
C GLU A 151 0.03 -11.30 12.27
N VAL A 152 -0.09 -12.59 12.55
CA VAL A 152 -0.73 -13.56 11.67
C VAL A 152 -2.19 -13.76 12.07
N GLY A 153 -3.09 -13.72 11.09
CA GLY A 153 -4.52 -14.00 11.32
C GLY A 153 -5.31 -12.87 11.98
N LYS A 154 -4.76 -11.64 12.04
CA LYS A 154 -5.50 -10.48 12.54
C LYS A 154 -6.64 -10.11 11.60
N ILE A 155 -7.81 -9.77 12.16
CA ILE A 155 -8.96 -9.29 11.40
C ILE A 155 -9.27 -7.85 11.83
N ASN A 156 -9.21 -6.94 10.86
CA ASN A 156 -9.47 -5.52 11.06
C ASN A 156 -10.87 -5.17 10.54
N THR A 157 -11.74 -4.64 11.42
CA THR A 157 -13.06 -4.13 11.04
C THR A 157 -13.12 -2.61 11.23
N GLY A 158 -13.95 -1.94 10.44
CA GLY A 158 -14.09 -0.48 10.43
C GLY A 158 -12.89 0.25 9.82
N THR A 159 -13.06 1.54 9.50
CA THR A 159 -11.97 2.42 9.03
C THR A 159 -11.72 3.52 10.05
N LEU A 160 -10.52 4.11 10.01
CA LEU A 160 -10.13 5.23 10.85
C LEU A 160 -9.76 6.39 9.93
N THR A 161 -10.34 7.56 10.18
CA THR A 161 -10.07 8.77 9.40
C THR A 161 -9.61 9.87 10.35
N GLN A 162 -8.54 10.57 9.98
CA GLN A 162 -7.99 11.69 10.73
C GLN A 162 -9.11 12.68 11.13
N ASN A 163 -9.03 13.20 12.35
CA ASN A 163 -9.96 14.17 12.93
C ASN A 163 -11.43 13.70 13.00
N THR A 164 -11.72 12.43 12.71
CA THR A 164 -13.05 11.83 12.82
C THR A 164 -13.07 10.83 13.98
N PRO A 165 -14.02 10.91 14.92
CA PRO A 165 -14.17 9.90 15.96
C PRO A 165 -14.31 8.49 15.37
N ALA A 166 -13.60 7.52 15.95
CA ALA A 166 -13.71 6.11 15.58
C ALA A 166 -15.16 5.63 15.78
N ALA A 167 -15.71 4.98 14.76
CA ALA A 167 -17.04 4.40 14.83
C ALA A 167 -17.09 3.20 15.78
N SER A 168 -18.28 2.83 16.24
CA SER A 168 -18.45 1.75 17.24
C SER A 168 -18.06 0.36 16.75
N ASP A 169 -17.98 0.15 15.44
CA ASP A 169 -17.62 -1.12 14.78
C ASP A 169 -16.11 -1.29 14.58
N VAL A 170 -15.31 -0.26 14.87
CA VAL A 170 -13.85 -0.32 14.68
C VAL A 170 -13.23 -1.27 15.70
N THR A 171 -12.75 -2.41 15.20
CA THR A 171 -12.17 -3.47 16.03
C THR A 171 -10.96 -4.12 15.37
N THR A 172 -10.11 -4.73 16.19
CA THR A 172 -9.04 -5.63 15.76
C THR A 172 -9.14 -6.93 16.52
N GLN A 173 -9.27 -8.04 15.80
CA GLN A 173 -9.42 -9.37 16.38
C GLN A 173 -8.18 -10.23 16.16
N PHE A 174 -7.84 -11.02 17.18
CA PHE A 174 -6.77 -12.02 17.16
C PHE A 174 -7.33 -13.37 17.60
N THR A 175 -6.85 -14.46 16.99
CA THR A 175 -7.11 -15.82 17.47
C THR A 175 -6.00 -16.29 18.41
N TYR A 176 -6.35 -17.14 19.37
CA TYR A 176 -5.38 -17.81 20.25
C TYR A 176 -5.67 -19.30 20.38
N GLU A 177 -4.62 -20.08 20.65
CA GLU A 177 -4.68 -21.51 20.89
C GLU A 177 -3.98 -21.88 22.20
N ASN A 178 -4.32 -23.05 22.75
CA ASN A 178 -3.77 -23.56 24.01
C ASN A 178 -3.92 -22.60 25.20
N GLY A 179 -5.08 -21.95 25.33
CA GLY A 179 -5.34 -21.15 26.52
C GLY A 179 -5.42 -22.02 27.78
N ASN A 180 -5.06 -21.42 28.91
CA ASN A 180 -4.72 -22.10 30.16
C ASN A 180 -5.76 -21.87 31.28
N SER A 181 -7.00 -21.52 30.92
CA SER A 181 -8.07 -21.16 31.89
C SER A 181 -7.69 -20.05 32.87
N THR A 182 -6.68 -19.25 32.55
CA THR A 182 -6.25 -18.11 33.36
C THR A 182 -7.10 -16.89 33.03
N SER A 183 -7.48 -16.14 34.06
CA SER A 183 -8.13 -14.84 33.91
C SER A 183 -7.13 -13.77 33.51
N TYR A 184 -7.52 -12.88 32.61
CA TYR A 184 -6.78 -11.66 32.29
C TYR A 184 -7.63 -10.43 32.64
N SER A 185 -6.98 -9.40 33.17
CA SER A 185 -7.61 -8.11 33.44
C SER A 185 -7.85 -7.33 32.15
N GLN A 186 -8.72 -6.33 32.21
CA GLN A 186 -8.94 -5.39 31.12
C GLN A 186 -7.60 -4.76 30.67
N ILE A 187 -7.40 -4.66 29.36
CA ILE A 187 -6.25 -3.99 28.74
C ILE A 187 -6.75 -2.72 28.07
N GLU A 188 -6.06 -1.60 28.33
CA GLU A 188 -6.32 -0.32 27.70
C GLU A 188 -5.00 0.31 27.27
N GLU A 189 -4.81 0.51 25.96
CA GLU A 189 -3.57 1.04 25.41
C GLU A 189 -3.83 2.22 24.48
N ASN A 190 -3.06 3.28 24.66
CA ASN A 190 -3.10 4.43 23.77
C ASN A 190 -2.21 4.17 22.54
N SER A 191 -2.61 4.69 21.39
CA SER A 191 -1.81 4.58 20.19
C SER A 191 -0.53 5.43 20.23
N THR A 192 0.53 4.91 19.61
CA THR A 192 1.75 5.64 19.23
C THR A 192 1.78 5.83 17.70
N GLY A 193 2.60 6.76 17.20
CA GLY A 193 2.66 7.12 15.77
C GLY A 193 1.54 8.06 15.33
N VAL A 194 0.29 7.68 15.58
CA VAL A 194 -0.90 8.54 15.52
C VAL A 194 -1.48 8.64 16.91
N LEU A 195 -1.69 9.86 17.44
CA LEU A 195 -2.23 10.06 18.79
C LEU A 195 -3.76 10.15 18.77
N GLY A 196 -4.39 10.01 19.94
CA GLY A 196 -5.83 10.23 20.14
C GLY A 196 -6.72 9.00 20.01
N LEU A 197 -6.14 7.82 19.74
CA LEU A 197 -6.86 6.55 19.76
C LEU A 197 -6.50 5.72 21.00
N LYS A 198 -7.47 4.93 21.45
CA LYS A 198 -7.32 3.95 22.54
C LYS A 198 -7.89 2.60 22.12
N ALA A 199 -7.09 1.54 22.25
CA ALA A 199 -7.53 0.16 22.07
C ALA A 199 -7.88 -0.47 23.43
N THR A 200 -9.06 -1.07 23.53
CA THR A 200 -9.56 -1.68 24.78
C THR A 200 -9.95 -3.14 24.54
N LEU A 201 -9.43 -4.04 25.38
CA LEU A 201 -9.88 -5.42 25.49
C LEU A 201 -10.48 -5.61 26.89
N SER A 202 -11.76 -5.99 26.98
CA SER A 202 -12.43 -6.28 28.24
C SER A 202 -11.76 -7.43 29.00
N ASP A 203 -11.93 -7.49 30.33
CA ASP A 203 -11.45 -8.65 31.09
C ASP A 203 -12.10 -9.97 30.65
N GLY A 204 -11.47 -11.09 30.98
CA GLY A 204 -11.99 -12.40 30.59
C GLY A 204 -11.17 -13.58 31.09
N ILE A 205 -11.55 -14.78 30.64
CA ILE A 205 -10.87 -16.05 30.95
C ILE A 205 -10.49 -16.71 29.63
N LEU A 206 -9.23 -17.18 29.52
CA LEU A 206 -8.77 -17.89 28.33
C LEU A 206 -9.35 -19.30 28.27
N GLY A 207 -10.12 -19.62 27.22
CA GLY A 207 -10.58 -20.98 26.91
C GLY A 207 -9.46 -21.85 26.33
N SER A 208 -9.76 -23.05 25.83
CA SER A 208 -8.74 -23.88 25.14
C SER A 208 -8.26 -23.25 23.83
N SER A 209 -9.14 -22.53 23.14
CA SER A 209 -8.87 -21.66 21.99
C SER A 209 -9.97 -20.59 21.94
N GLY A 210 -9.73 -19.48 21.24
CA GLY A 210 -10.72 -18.43 21.13
C GLY A 210 -10.25 -17.18 20.38
N THR A 211 -11.03 -16.11 20.49
CA THR A 211 -10.74 -14.80 19.90
C THR A 211 -10.65 -13.72 20.97
N LEU A 212 -9.73 -12.77 20.78
CA LEU A 212 -9.61 -11.55 21.55
C LEU A 212 -9.96 -10.38 20.64
N THR A 213 -10.90 -9.54 21.06
CA THR A 213 -11.38 -8.39 20.26
C THR A 213 -11.02 -7.10 20.95
N PHE A 214 -10.12 -6.33 20.35
CA PHE A 214 -9.83 -4.96 20.77
C PHE A 214 -10.80 -4.00 20.10
N HIS A 215 -11.54 -3.23 20.90
CA HIS A 215 -12.35 -2.10 20.44
C HIS A 215 -11.49 -0.85 20.41
N ILE A 216 -11.52 -0.11 19.29
CA ILE A 216 -10.72 1.11 19.12
C ILE A 216 -11.66 2.31 19.19
N THR A 217 -11.36 3.22 20.10
CA THR A 217 -12.13 4.45 20.35
C THR A 217 -11.22 5.68 20.28
N GLY A 218 -11.82 6.87 20.31
CA GLY A 218 -11.11 8.15 20.28
C GLY A 218 -11.14 8.81 18.90
N THR A 219 -10.37 9.90 18.75
CA THR A 219 -10.29 10.69 17.52
C THR A 219 -8.82 10.86 17.15
N PRO A 220 -8.36 10.31 16.01
CA PRO A 220 -6.96 10.35 15.65
C PRO A 220 -6.55 11.76 15.21
N SER A 221 -5.43 12.27 15.72
CA SER A 221 -4.96 13.64 15.45
C SER A 221 -4.30 13.82 14.07
N SER A 222 -3.79 12.73 13.48
CA SER A 222 -3.07 12.73 12.21
C SER A 222 -3.38 11.49 11.39
N ALA A 223 -3.22 11.57 10.06
CA ALA A 223 -3.15 10.40 9.21
C ALA A 223 -1.84 9.64 9.45
N GLY A 224 -1.80 8.34 9.13
CA GLY A 224 -0.61 7.50 9.24
C GLY A 224 -0.86 6.19 9.98
N THR A 225 0.17 5.62 10.59
CA THR A 225 0.10 4.33 11.29
C THR A 225 -0.05 4.52 12.79
N ALA A 226 -1.18 4.10 13.35
CA ALA A 226 -1.43 4.00 14.78
C ALA A 226 -0.95 2.63 15.28
N THR A 227 -0.04 2.59 16.26
CA THR A 227 0.51 1.35 16.82
C THR A 227 0.13 1.21 18.29
N PHE A 228 -0.39 0.04 18.67
CA PHE A 228 -0.79 -0.31 20.03
C PHE A 228 0.09 -1.45 20.53
N THR A 229 0.66 -1.32 21.72
CA THR A 229 1.52 -2.32 22.35
C THR A 229 0.90 -2.77 23.66
N PHE A 230 0.75 -4.07 23.87
CA PHE A 230 0.13 -4.63 25.08
C PHE A 230 0.84 -5.92 25.50
N THR A 231 0.53 -6.43 26.69
CA THR A 231 1.01 -7.73 27.17
C THR A 231 -0.16 -8.58 27.62
N ILE A 232 -0.24 -9.83 27.17
CA ILE A 232 -1.24 -10.80 27.64
C ILE A 232 -0.60 -12.14 27.97
N ASN A 233 -0.89 -12.66 29.17
CA ASN A 233 -0.35 -13.94 29.67
C ASN A 233 1.18 -14.06 29.51
N GLY A 234 1.91 -12.96 29.76
CA GLY A 234 3.37 -12.88 29.64
C GLY A 234 3.92 -12.66 28.23
N VAL A 235 3.07 -12.63 27.20
CA VAL A 235 3.47 -12.36 25.80
C VAL A 235 3.28 -10.88 25.51
N GLN A 236 4.37 -10.18 25.19
CA GLN A 236 4.32 -8.80 24.70
C GLN A 236 3.98 -8.82 23.20
N CYS A 237 3.01 -7.99 22.81
CA CYS A 237 2.48 -7.92 21.46
C CYS A 237 2.27 -6.49 20.99
N SER A 238 2.29 -6.32 19.67
CA SER A 238 1.93 -5.06 19.04
C SER A 238 1.08 -5.27 17.80
N PHE A 239 0.12 -4.37 17.56
CA PHE A 239 -0.57 -4.31 16.28
C PHE A 239 -0.71 -2.87 15.79
N SER A 240 -0.86 -2.74 14.49
CA SER A 240 -1.01 -1.45 13.81
C SER A 240 -2.33 -1.35 13.05
N ARG A 241 -2.82 -0.11 12.98
CA ARG A 241 -3.99 0.33 12.22
C ARG A 241 -3.62 1.54 11.38
N THR A 242 -4.04 1.55 10.12
CA THR A 242 -3.91 2.71 9.23
C THR A 242 -5.01 3.72 9.53
N VAL A 243 -4.64 4.99 9.64
CA VAL A 243 -5.55 6.14 9.73
C VAL A 243 -5.45 6.92 8.42
N GLU A 244 -6.57 7.01 7.72
CA GLU A 244 -6.70 7.70 6.45
C GLU A 244 -6.75 9.23 6.64
N PRO A 245 -6.22 10.04 5.72
CA PRO A 245 -6.30 11.50 5.78
C PRO A 245 -7.74 12.03 5.68
N SER A 246 -8.00 13.18 6.32
CA SER A 246 -9.35 13.78 6.41
C SER A 246 -9.78 14.57 5.17
N GLY A 247 -8.94 14.64 4.13
CA GLY A 247 -9.17 15.44 2.94
C GLY A 247 -8.70 14.75 1.66
N PRO A 248 -8.90 15.38 0.49
CA PRO A 248 -8.49 14.82 -0.79
C PRO A 248 -6.96 14.70 -0.85
N THR A 249 -6.48 13.50 -1.18
CA THR A 249 -5.05 13.24 -1.44
C THR A 249 -4.86 12.52 -2.76
N VAL A 250 -3.79 12.87 -3.46
CA VAL A 250 -3.33 12.22 -4.68
C VAL A 250 -1.85 11.91 -4.52
N THR A 251 -1.34 10.88 -5.19
CA THR A 251 0.09 10.57 -5.18
C THR A 251 0.87 11.40 -6.19
N GLU A 252 0.19 11.86 -7.24
CA GLU A 252 0.77 12.66 -8.32
C GLU A 252 -0.31 13.52 -8.98
N LEU A 253 0.06 14.71 -9.42
CA LEU A 253 -0.72 15.57 -10.30
C LEU A 253 0.09 15.85 -11.56
N LEU A 254 -0.41 15.43 -12.72
CA LEU A 254 0.25 15.63 -14.00
C LEU A 254 -0.03 17.05 -14.49
N CYS A 255 1.03 17.87 -14.60
CA CYS A 255 0.92 19.26 -15.03
C CYS A 255 0.86 19.45 -16.55
N ASP A 256 0.44 18.43 -17.29
CA ASP A 256 0.11 18.51 -18.71
C ASP A 256 -1.42 18.50 -18.86
N PRO A 257 -2.07 19.67 -19.01
CA PRO A 257 -3.51 19.74 -19.09
C PRO A 257 -4.03 19.05 -20.36
N GLN A 258 -5.06 18.22 -20.19
CA GLN A 258 -5.94 17.87 -21.28
C GLN A 258 -6.79 19.11 -21.59
N ILE A 259 -6.42 19.80 -22.65
CA ILE A 259 -7.09 21.01 -23.12
C ILE A 259 -8.22 20.58 -24.07
N ASP A 260 -9.40 21.16 -23.86
CA ASP A 260 -10.43 21.14 -24.88
C ASP A 260 -10.07 22.17 -25.97
N ASP A 261 -9.52 21.67 -27.07
CA ASP A 261 -9.09 22.48 -28.23
C ASP A 261 -10.27 23.04 -29.04
N SER A 262 -11.52 22.70 -28.69
CA SER A 262 -12.70 23.26 -29.36
C SER A 262 -12.95 24.73 -29.01
N VAL A 263 -12.33 25.24 -27.94
CA VAL A 263 -12.46 26.64 -27.50
C VAL A 263 -11.13 27.37 -27.66
N GLU A 264 -11.11 28.30 -28.60
CA GLU A 264 -10.00 29.23 -28.80
C GLU A 264 -10.18 30.49 -27.95
N PHE A 265 -9.13 30.91 -27.25
CA PHE A 265 -9.09 32.22 -26.61
C PHE A 265 -8.57 33.24 -27.61
N THR A 266 -9.32 34.32 -27.82
CA THR A 266 -8.93 35.43 -28.70
C THR A 266 -8.92 36.73 -27.90
N GLN A 267 -7.86 37.53 -28.06
CA GLN A 267 -7.71 38.83 -27.41
C GLN A 267 -8.98 39.67 -27.59
N GLY A 268 -9.48 40.22 -26.48
CA GLY A 268 -10.67 41.08 -26.43
C GLY A 268 -12.00 40.34 -26.60
N ILE A 269 -12.00 39.02 -26.74
CA ILE A 269 -13.21 38.21 -26.86
C ILE A 269 -13.44 37.39 -25.59
N GLN A 270 -14.64 37.50 -25.03
CA GLN A 270 -15.02 36.71 -23.87
C GLN A 270 -15.08 35.22 -24.24
N ALA A 271 -14.45 34.38 -23.44
CA ALA A 271 -14.44 32.94 -23.63
C ALA A 271 -14.60 32.18 -22.31
N THR A 272 -15.17 30.97 -22.42
CA THR A 272 -15.28 29.98 -21.34
C THR A 272 -14.80 28.65 -21.87
N ALA A 273 -13.81 28.05 -21.22
CA ALA A 273 -13.25 26.77 -21.62
C ALA A 273 -13.08 25.83 -20.43
N ILE A 274 -13.16 24.53 -20.68
CA ILE A 274 -12.84 23.50 -19.70
C ILE A 274 -11.39 23.04 -19.90
N THR A 275 -10.66 22.85 -18.80
CA THR A 275 -9.31 22.31 -18.78
C THR A 275 -9.22 21.24 -17.72
N LYS A 276 -8.70 20.06 -18.06
CA LYS A 276 -8.60 18.94 -17.12
C LYS A 276 -7.15 18.65 -16.80
N LEU A 277 -6.83 18.48 -15.51
CA LEU A 277 -5.55 17.92 -15.07
C LEU A 277 -5.77 16.47 -14.66
N ILE A 278 -4.84 15.60 -15.02
CA ILE A 278 -4.85 14.19 -14.63
C ILE A 278 -4.14 14.07 -13.28
N TYR A 279 -4.67 13.23 -12.39
CA TYR A 279 -4.00 12.86 -11.14
C TYR A 279 -3.96 11.33 -11.00
N HIS A 280 -3.03 10.81 -10.21
CA HIS A 280 -2.91 9.39 -9.84
C HIS A 280 -3.09 9.17 -8.33
N GLY A 281 -3.48 7.95 -7.95
CA GLY A 281 -3.54 7.54 -6.54
C GLY A 281 -4.54 8.31 -5.68
N GLY A 282 -5.73 8.61 -6.21
CA GLY A 282 -6.79 9.29 -5.47
C GLY A 282 -7.33 8.45 -4.31
N ASN A 283 -7.77 9.11 -3.24
CA ASN A 283 -8.25 8.46 -2.00
C ASN A 283 -9.78 8.39 -1.86
N GLY A 284 -10.55 8.62 -2.93
CA GLY A 284 -12.01 8.52 -2.87
C GLY A 284 -12.74 9.74 -2.26
N GLN A 285 -12.01 10.72 -1.74
CA GLN A 285 -12.60 11.84 -1.00
C GLN A 285 -13.17 12.93 -1.93
N TYR A 286 -14.19 13.62 -1.44
CA TYR A 286 -14.75 14.82 -2.06
C TYR A 286 -13.80 16.01 -1.91
N TYR A 287 -13.71 16.83 -2.94
CA TYR A 287 -13.04 18.12 -2.91
C TYR A 287 -14.00 19.24 -3.36
N PRO A 288 -14.06 20.36 -2.62
CA PRO A 288 -14.95 21.46 -2.93
C PRO A 288 -14.46 22.27 -4.14
N GLN A 289 -15.29 23.20 -4.60
CA GLN A 289 -14.89 24.19 -5.60
C GLN A 289 -13.71 25.03 -5.06
N GLY A 290 -12.71 25.26 -5.90
CA GLY A 290 -11.53 26.05 -5.53
C GLY A 290 -11.75 27.56 -5.62
N GLN A 291 -10.76 28.30 -5.12
CA GLN A 291 -10.68 29.74 -5.30
C GLN A 291 -10.34 30.09 -6.75
N GLU A 292 -10.66 31.33 -7.14
CA GLU A 292 -10.27 31.85 -8.45
C GLU A 292 -8.76 32.08 -8.52
N VAL A 293 -8.15 31.61 -9.61
CA VAL A 293 -6.74 31.83 -9.95
C VAL A 293 -6.68 32.74 -11.16
N LEU A 294 -6.07 33.90 -11.03
CA LEU A 294 -5.91 34.85 -12.13
C LEU A 294 -4.75 34.44 -13.04
N SER A 295 -4.90 34.66 -14.34
CA SER A 295 -3.81 34.42 -15.30
C SER A 295 -2.69 35.46 -15.14
N THR A 296 -1.47 35.00 -15.38
CA THR A 296 -0.26 35.83 -15.59
C THR A 296 0.21 35.69 -17.04
N GLY A 297 1.06 36.60 -17.51
CA GLY A 297 1.47 36.68 -18.93
C GLY A 297 0.42 37.37 -19.81
N VAL A 298 -0.80 36.83 -19.86
CA VAL A 298 -2.00 37.48 -20.39
C VAL A 298 -3.00 37.67 -19.26
N THR A 299 -3.47 38.90 -19.02
CA THR A 299 -4.47 39.21 -17.99
C THR A 299 -5.90 39.11 -18.53
N GLY A 300 -6.89 39.13 -17.63
CA GLY A 300 -8.31 39.13 -17.99
C GLY A 300 -8.98 37.74 -18.01
N LEU A 301 -8.21 36.67 -17.81
CA LEU A 301 -8.72 35.31 -17.61
C LEU A 301 -8.60 34.87 -16.14
N ARG A 302 -9.51 34.00 -15.71
CA ARG A 302 -9.51 33.35 -14.40
C ARG A 302 -9.81 31.86 -14.53
N ALA A 303 -9.07 31.02 -13.81
CA ALA A 303 -9.32 29.60 -13.69
C ALA A 303 -9.97 29.29 -12.34
N LYS A 304 -10.99 28.43 -12.32
CA LYS A 304 -11.66 27.98 -11.10
C LYS A 304 -11.79 26.46 -11.10
N LEU A 305 -11.25 25.82 -10.07
CA LEU A 305 -11.41 24.37 -9.86
C LEU A 305 -12.87 24.07 -9.56
N GLN A 306 -13.47 23.16 -10.33
CA GLN A 306 -14.82 22.66 -10.08
C GLN A 306 -14.79 21.57 -9.00
N SER A 307 -15.84 21.47 -8.18
CA SER A 307 -15.91 20.42 -7.15
C SER A 307 -16.04 19.03 -7.75
N GLY A 308 -15.54 18.01 -7.06
CA GLY A 308 -15.68 16.62 -7.49
C GLY A 308 -15.31 15.62 -6.41
N THR A 309 -15.24 14.36 -6.78
CA THR A 309 -14.80 13.26 -5.90
C THR A 309 -13.65 12.53 -6.55
N LEU A 310 -12.59 12.25 -5.78
CA LEU A 310 -11.45 11.50 -6.29
C LEU A 310 -11.84 10.05 -6.57
N THR A 311 -11.29 9.47 -7.63
CA THR A 311 -11.39 8.04 -7.92
C THR A 311 -10.37 7.29 -7.08
N THR A 312 -10.78 6.20 -6.44
CA THR A 312 -9.87 5.33 -5.68
C THR A 312 -9.03 4.46 -6.61
N GLY A 313 -7.72 4.39 -6.38
CA GLY A 313 -6.82 3.44 -7.05
C GLY A 313 -5.68 4.09 -7.83
N ALA A 314 -4.74 3.27 -8.28
CA ALA A 314 -3.48 3.71 -8.89
C ALA A 314 -3.68 4.42 -10.25
N THR A 315 -4.67 4.01 -11.04
CA THR A 315 -4.94 4.57 -12.37
C THR A 315 -5.42 6.02 -12.35
N GLY A 316 -5.92 6.52 -11.22
CA GLY A 316 -6.21 7.94 -11.05
C GLY A 316 -7.49 8.44 -11.74
N GLY A 317 -7.57 9.74 -11.98
CA GLY A 317 -8.72 10.41 -12.59
C GLY A 317 -8.39 11.81 -13.08
N THR A 318 -9.41 12.65 -13.33
CA THR A 318 -9.21 14.05 -13.74
C THR A 318 -9.85 15.02 -12.75
N ILE A 319 -9.18 16.14 -12.50
CA ILE A 319 -9.78 17.33 -11.89
C ILE A 319 -10.05 18.36 -12.98
N THR A 320 -11.12 19.15 -12.81
CA THR A 320 -11.60 20.04 -13.87
C THR A 320 -11.50 21.50 -13.44
N PHE A 321 -10.84 22.31 -14.25
CA PHE A 321 -10.82 23.76 -14.15
C PHE A 321 -11.72 24.36 -15.24
N GLU A 322 -12.53 25.33 -14.86
CA GLU A 322 -13.23 26.20 -15.80
C GLU A 322 -12.45 27.51 -15.90
N ILE A 323 -12.08 27.88 -17.12
CA ILE A 323 -11.34 29.11 -17.42
C ILE A 323 -12.30 30.08 -18.10
N THR A 324 -12.52 31.24 -17.51
CA THR A 324 -13.43 32.27 -18.03
C THR A 324 -12.77 33.64 -18.10
N GLY A 325 -13.28 34.52 -18.95
CA GLY A 325 -12.89 35.93 -18.96
C GLY A 325 -12.71 36.49 -20.37
N THR A 326 -12.17 37.71 -20.44
CA THR A 326 -11.86 38.41 -21.68
C THR A 326 -10.38 38.77 -21.63
N PRO A 327 -9.51 38.14 -22.44
CA PRO A 327 -8.08 38.37 -22.33
C PRO A 327 -7.68 39.72 -22.93
N ASP A 328 -6.86 40.49 -22.22
CA ASP A 328 -6.50 41.86 -22.62
C ASP A 328 -5.44 41.92 -23.73
N SER A 329 -4.64 40.85 -23.87
CA SER A 329 -3.56 40.72 -24.84
C SER A 329 -3.51 39.32 -25.46
N ALA A 330 -2.86 39.20 -26.62
CA ALA A 330 -2.42 37.90 -27.14
C ALA A 330 -1.19 37.40 -26.36
N GLY A 331 -0.95 36.09 -26.38
CA GLY A 331 0.18 35.45 -25.71
C GLY A 331 -0.22 34.27 -24.82
N GLU A 332 0.69 33.79 -23.99
CA GLU A 332 0.41 32.70 -23.05
C GLU A 332 -0.19 33.23 -21.74
N ALA A 333 -1.39 32.74 -21.41
CA ALA A 333 -2.02 32.91 -20.11
C ALA A 333 -1.59 31.75 -19.19
N LEU A 334 -0.91 32.07 -18.09
CA LEU A 334 -0.38 31.08 -17.15
C LEU A 334 -1.16 31.14 -15.82
N PHE A 335 -1.66 29.99 -15.35
CA PHE A 335 -2.38 29.85 -14.09
C PHE A 335 -1.60 28.95 -13.14
N GLN A 336 -1.14 29.49 -12.01
CA GLN A 336 -0.51 28.71 -10.94
C GLN A 336 -1.59 28.09 -10.07
N VAL A 337 -1.84 26.79 -10.25
CA VAL A 337 -2.87 26.04 -9.53
C VAL A 337 -2.22 25.06 -8.55
N SER A 338 -2.90 24.79 -7.44
CA SER A 338 -2.48 23.75 -6.50
C SER A 338 -3.64 22.86 -6.12
N PHE A 339 -3.43 21.55 -6.09
CA PHE A 339 -4.42 20.58 -5.67
C PHE A 339 -3.77 19.49 -4.81
N ALA A 340 -4.37 19.20 -3.65
CA ALA A 340 -3.91 18.15 -2.73
C ALA A 340 -2.38 18.18 -2.47
N GLY A 341 -1.84 19.39 -2.22
CA GLY A 341 -0.41 19.61 -1.93
C GLY A 341 0.51 19.68 -3.16
N HIS A 342 0.02 19.39 -4.36
CA HIS A 342 0.78 19.45 -5.61
C HIS A 342 0.52 20.78 -6.33
N SER A 343 1.57 21.41 -6.88
CA SER A 343 1.46 22.66 -7.64
C SER A 343 1.71 22.41 -9.12
N CYS A 344 0.92 23.03 -10.00
CA CYS A 344 1.03 22.95 -11.44
C CYS A 344 0.81 24.33 -12.09
N THR A 345 1.40 24.53 -13.27
CA THR A 345 1.12 25.69 -14.11
C THR A 345 0.29 25.25 -15.31
N ILE A 346 -0.97 25.71 -15.40
CA ILE A 346 -1.77 25.55 -16.62
C ILE A 346 -1.39 26.68 -17.58
N SER A 347 -1.02 26.36 -18.82
CA SER A 347 -0.80 27.35 -19.88
C SER A 347 -1.94 27.28 -20.89
N ARG A 348 -2.54 28.43 -21.23
CA ARG A 348 -3.51 28.58 -22.32
C ARG A 348 -3.03 29.66 -23.27
N LEU A 349 -2.96 29.34 -24.55
CA LEU A 349 -2.65 30.33 -25.56
C LEU A 349 -3.87 31.21 -25.85
N VAL A 350 -3.66 32.52 -25.85
CA VAL A 350 -4.59 33.53 -26.35
C VAL A 350 -4.08 34.04 -27.70
N LYS A 351 -4.90 33.88 -28.73
CA LYS A 351 -4.64 34.35 -30.07
C LYS A 351 -4.87 35.86 -30.20
N PRO A 352 -4.12 36.56 -31.07
CA PRO A 352 -4.43 37.95 -31.39
C PRO A 352 -5.77 38.06 -32.12
N SER A 353 -6.43 39.21 -31.97
CA SER A 353 -7.73 39.50 -32.59
C SER A 353 -7.67 39.58 -34.13
N ALA A 354 -6.48 39.73 -34.71
CA ALA A 354 -6.23 39.63 -36.14
C ALA A 354 -4.84 38.99 -36.42
N PRO A 355 -4.68 38.23 -37.51
CA PRO A 355 -3.37 37.74 -37.91
C PRO A 355 -2.43 38.90 -38.28
N VAL A 356 -1.36 39.06 -37.52
CA VAL A 356 -0.16 39.80 -37.91
C VAL A 356 0.49 39.05 -39.07
N ILE A 357 0.10 39.41 -40.29
CA ILE A 357 0.76 38.96 -41.52
C ILE A 357 2.14 39.63 -41.56
N ARG A 358 3.17 38.95 -41.05
CA ARG A 358 4.57 39.39 -41.08
C ARG A 358 5.48 38.30 -41.64
N GLN A 359 6.69 38.69 -42.05
CA GLN A 359 7.75 37.74 -42.31
C GLN A 359 8.21 37.15 -40.98
N ALA A 360 8.13 35.83 -40.83
CA ALA A 360 8.65 35.16 -39.64
C ALA A 360 10.18 35.11 -39.69
N ARG A 361 10.83 35.18 -38.52
CA ARG A 361 12.30 35.26 -38.44
C ARG A 361 12.83 34.04 -37.74
N LEU A 362 13.55 33.21 -38.50
CA LEU A 362 14.23 32.03 -38.00
C LEU A 362 15.72 32.32 -37.89
N GLY A 363 16.21 32.37 -36.66
CA GLY A 363 17.64 32.40 -36.39
C GLY A 363 18.21 30.99 -36.40
N TYR A 364 19.36 30.78 -37.04
CA TYR A 364 20.03 29.48 -37.00
C TYR A 364 21.43 29.56 -36.40
N VAL A 365 21.85 28.54 -35.64
CA VAL A 365 23.15 28.45 -34.97
C VAL A 365 23.72 27.04 -35.11
N GLY A 366 24.82 26.89 -35.85
CA GLY A 366 25.44 25.60 -36.16
C GLY A 366 25.19 25.09 -37.58
N SER A 367 25.97 24.10 -38.00
CA SER A 367 26.04 23.62 -39.40
C SER A 367 24.90 22.66 -39.77
N TYR A 368 24.29 22.01 -38.79
CA TYR A 368 23.21 21.03 -39.01
C TYR A 368 21.88 21.52 -38.44
N THR A 369 21.59 22.79 -38.63
CA THR A 369 20.33 23.42 -38.21
C THR A 369 19.29 23.40 -39.31
N THR A 370 18.04 23.55 -38.92
CA THR A 370 16.93 23.71 -39.85
C THR A 370 16.96 25.02 -40.65
N GLY A 371 17.99 25.85 -40.54
CA GLY A 371 18.15 27.09 -41.32
C GLY A 371 19.17 26.99 -42.47
N ASN A 372 20.17 26.10 -42.36
CA ASN A 372 21.30 26.05 -43.31
C ASN A 372 21.13 25.01 -44.43
N SER A 373 20.31 23.96 -44.20
CA SER A 373 20.07 22.86 -45.16
C SER A 373 18.65 22.85 -45.75
N ILE A 374 17.84 23.86 -45.40
CA ILE A 374 16.37 23.87 -45.47
C ILE A 374 15.84 25.18 -46.14
N HIS A 375 16.72 25.94 -46.79
CA HIS A 375 16.40 27.24 -47.41
C HIS A 375 15.18 27.17 -48.38
N SER A 376 14.90 26.01 -48.97
CA SER A 376 13.77 25.74 -49.87
C SER A 376 12.45 25.36 -49.18
N MET A 377 12.43 25.08 -47.87
CA MET A 377 11.21 24.64 -47.18
C MET A 377 10.24 25.77 -46.81
N PHE A 378 10.58 27.02 -47.13
CA PHE A 378 9.77 28.20 -46.79
C PHE A 378 8.84 28.68 -47.90
N GLY A 379 8.70 27.91 -48.99
CA GLY A 379 7.58 28.03 -49.95
C GLY A 379 6.23 27.63 -49.33
N MET A 380 5.95 28.10 -48.10
CA MET A 380 4.73 27.84 -47.33
C MET A 380 3.46 28.40 -48.01
N ASP A 381 3.67 29.27 -48.97
CA ASP A 381 2.70 29.94 -49.84
C ASP A 381 2.44 29.19 -51.16
N ASN A 382 3.22 28.15 -51.50
CA ASN A 382 3.00 27.37 -52.72
C ASN A 382 2.08 26.14 -52.48
N PRO A 383 0.87 26.11 -53.07
CA PRO A 383 -0.08 25.00 -52.89
C PRO A 383 0.44 23.64 -53.38
N ALA A 384 1.40 23.62 -54.31
CA ALA A 384 2.00 22.39 -54.81
C ALA A 384 2.79 21.61 -53.73
N TYR A 385 3.09 22.25 -52.59
CA TYR A 385 3.93 21.72 -51.52
C TYR A 385 3.17 21.15 -50.32
N PHE A 386 1.84 21.25 -50.31
CA PHE A 386 0.99 20.84 -49.20
C PHE A 386 -0.30 20.13 -49.66
N GLY A 387 -0.46 19.87 -50.98
CA GLY A 387 -1.66 19.30 -51.57
C GLY A 387 -2.77 20.34 -51.79
N SER A 388 -3.91 19.91 -52.36
CA SER A 388 -5.02 20.80 -52.78
C SER A 388 -5.72 21.58 -51.65
N SER A 389 -5.35 21.32 -50.39
CA SER A 389 -6.06 21.83 -49.20
C SER A 389 -5.14 22.44 -48.13
N GLY A 390 -3.82 22.39 -48.28
CA GLY A 390 -2.88 22.93 -47.28
C GLY A 390 -2.19 24.17 -47.82
N ILE A 391 -2.37 25.32 -47.18
CA ILE A 391 -1.49 26.47 -47.37
C ILE A 391 -1.28 27.02 -45.97
N TYR A 392 -0.03 27.17 -45.54
CA TYR A 392 0.26 27.91 -44.31
C TYR A 392 0.34 29.40 -44.65
N ASN A 393 -0.80 30.08 -44.58
CA ASN A 393 -0.97 31.48 -45.03
C ASN A 393 -0.97 32.51 -43.89
N LYS A 394 -0.55 32.12 -42.67
CA LYS A 394 -0.50 33.01 -41.50
C LYS A 394 0.73 33.91 -41.46
N VAL A 395 1.67 33.71 -42.39
CA VAL A 395 2.88 34.53 -42.59
C VAL A 395 3.08 34.83 -44.07
N LEU A 396 3.80 35.91 -44.39
CA LEU A 396 4.20 36.22 -45.77
C LEU A 396 5.34 35.33 -46.27
N GLY A 397 6.05 34.68 -45.35
CA GLY A 397 7.24 33.88 -45.60
C GLY A 397 8.11 33.84 -44.35
N VAL A 398 9.20 33.09 -44.40
CA VAL A 398 10.20 33.02 -43.33
C VAL A 398 11.53 33.53 -43.86
N SER A 399 12.15 34.42 -43.09
CA SER A 399 13.54 34.84 -43.28
C SER A 399 14.43 33.98 -42.38
N THR A 400 15.52 33.50 -42.95
CA THR A 400 16.58 32.80 -42.21
C THR A 400 17.76 33.74 -42.01
N VAL A 401 18.29 33.77 -40.79
CA VAL A 401 19.40 34.64 -40.41
C VAL A 401 20.38 33.84 -39.55
N ASP A 402 21.67 33.96 -39.82
CA ASP A 402 22.70 33.44 -38.92
C ASP A 402 22.57 34.17 -37.57
N ALA A 403 22.19 33.42 -36.54
CA ALA A 403 21.96 33.93 -35.20
C ALA A 403 23.13 33.64 -34.27
N GLN A 404 24.26 33.12 -34.74
CA GLN A 404 25.37 32.70 -33.89
C GLN A 404 25.91 33.86 -33.04
N SER A 405 26.21 35.00 -33.68
CA SER A 405 26.66 36.19 -32.97
C SER A 405 25.58 36.77 -32.05
N ALA A 406 24.31 36.70 -32.44
CA ALA A 406 23.21 37.20 -31.63
C ALA A 406 22.99 36.33 -30.37
N LEU A 407 23.01 35.00 -30.52
CA LEU A 407 22.84 34.05 -29.41
C LEU A 407 23.94 34.22 -28.35
N LEU A 408 25.17 34.52 -28.78
CA LEU A 408 26.28 34.77 -27.86
C LEU A 408 26.14 36.11 -27.13
N ASN A 409 25.78 37.19 -27.84
CA ASN A 409 25.94 38.56 -27.33
C ASN A 409 24.64 39.25 -26.86
N GLN A 410 23.45 38.72 -27.18
CA GLN A 410 22.17 39.34 -26.85
C GLN A 410 21.47 38.67 -25.67
N THR A 411 20.57 39.38 -24.99
CA THR A 411 19.66 38.81 -23.98
C THR A 411 18.50 38.05 -24.65
N ALA A 412 17.76 37.23 -23.88
CA ALA A 412 16.57 36.53 -24.39
C ALA A 412 15.50 37.48 -24.95
N GLN A 413 15.32 38.66 -24.31
CA GLN A 413 14.40 39.70 -24.77
C GLN A 413 14.85 40.29 -26.10
N GLN A 414 16.14 40.60 -26.25
CA GLN A 414 16.70 41.10 -27.50
C GLN A 414 16.62 40.05 -28.63
N LEU A 415 16.87 38.78 -28.31
CA LEU A 415 16.65 37.68 -29.26
C LEU A 415 15.19 37.58 -29.67
N LYS A 416 14.22 37.72 -28.75
CA LYS A 416 12.78 37.68 -29.06
C LYS A 416 12.32 38.84 -29.94
N VAL A 417 12.98 40.00 -29.81
CA VAL A 417 12.76 41.13 -30.72
C VAL A 417 13.21 40.78 -32.13
N ASN A 418 14.26 39.98 -32.32
CA ASN A 418 14.86 39.68 -33.62
C ASN A 418 14.39 38.36 -34.26
N PHE A 419 13.94 37.41 -33.45
CA PHE A 419 13.62 36.05 -33.86
C PHE A 419 12.28 35.57 -33.29
N ASP A 420 11.55 34.83 -34.11
CA ASP A 420 10.35 34.10 -33.72
C ASP A 420 10.72 32.65 -33.37
N ILE A 421 11.64 32.07 -34.15
CA ILE A 421 12.17 30.72 -33.96
C ILE A 421 13.70 30.77 -33.90
N LEU A 422 14.29 30.01 -32.98
CA LEU A 422 15.73 29.72 -32.96
C LEU A 422 15.96 28.24 -33.23
N SER A 423 16.69 27.94 -34.30
CA SER A 423 17.14 26.59 -34.62
C SER A 423 18.60 26.44 -34.25
N VAL A 424 18.88 25.51 -33.33
CA VAL A 424 20.21 25.34 -32.76
C VAL A 424 20.70 23.92 -32.95
N ALA A 425 21.95 23.79 -33.35
CA ALA A 425 22.67 22.54 -33.50
C ALA A 425 24.08 22.68 -32.91
N ASP A 426 24.79 21.57 -32.85
CA ASP A 426 26.22 21.52 -32.50
C ASP A 426 26.57 22.04 -31.09
N THR A 427 27.87 22.16 -30.85
CA THR A 427 28.54 22.23 -29.54
C THR A 427 28.36 23.58 -28.83
N GLU A 428 27.96 24.61 -29.57
CA GLU A 428 27.78 25.99 -29.10
C GLU A 428 26.62 26.13 -28.09
N THR A 429 25.72 25.15 -28.07
CA THR A 429 24.59 25.08 -27.15
C THR A 429 24.92 24.41 -25.81
N ASN A 430 26.12 23.84 -25.65
CA ASN A 430 26.50 23.12 -24.43
C ASN A 430 27.09 24.04 -23.34
N ASN A 431 26.56 25.26 -23.24
CA ASN A 431 26.92 26.26 -22.23
C ASN A 431 25.69 26.56 -21.37
N SER A 432 25.79 26.43 -20.05
CA SER A 432 24.67 26.61 -19.13
C SER A 432 23.98 27.98 -19.26
N LEU A 433 24.73 29.04 -19.58
CA LEU A 433 24.17 30.38 -19.82
C LEU A 433 23.36 30.44 -21.11
N ILE A 434 23.81 29.77 -22.18
CA ILE A 434 23.10 29.71 -23.45
C ILE A 434 21.84 28.85 -23.32
N ILE A 435 21.94 27.71 -22.63
CA ILE A 435 20.79 26.85 -22.32
C ILE A 435 19.71 27.64 -21.57
N GLN A 436 20.10 28.38 -20.52
CA GLN A 436 19.15 29.20 -19.78
C GLN A 436 18.54 30.29 -20.68
N LYS A 437 19.34 30.95 -21.51
CA LYS A 437 18.85 31.96 -22.46
C LYS A 437 17.85 31.40 -23.46
N LEU A 438 18.03 30.17 -23.95
CA LEU A 438 17.07 29.51 -24.83
C LEU A 438 15.75 29.22 -24.10
N LYS A 439 15.80 28.80 -22.83
CA LYS A 439 14.62 28.62 -21.98
C LYS A 439 13.89 29.94 -21.72
N ASP A 440 14.64 31.01 -21.45
CA ASP A 440 14.07 32.34 -21.24
C ASP A 440 13.44 32.86 -22.54
N PHE A 441 14.09 32.67 -23.70
CA PHE A 441 13.53 33.00 -25.00
C PHE A 441 12.21 32.26 -25.26
N ALA A 442 12.16 30.97 -24.93
CA ALA A 442 10.92 30.19 -25.00
C ALA A 442 9.84 30.77 -24.05
N SER A 443 10.20 31.10 -22.81
CA SER A 443 9.25 31.71 -21.86
C SER A 443 8.68 33.06 -22.32
N LEU A 444 9.42 33.79 -23.17
CA LEU A 444 8.99 35.05 -23.80
C LEU A 444 8.15 34.82 -25.07
N GLY A 445 7.80 33.58 -25.38
CA GLY A 445 7.02 33.25 -26.57
C GLY A 445 7.86 32.98 -27.81
N GLY A 446 9.14 32.66 -27.69
CA GLY A 446 9.96 32.15 -28.80
C GLY A 446 9.82 30.63 -28.95
N VAL A 447 10.13 30.05 -30.12
CA VAL A 447 10.20 28.58 -30.28
C VAL A 447 11.64 28.16 -30.52
N VAL A 448 12.08 27.09 -29.86
CA VAL A 448 13.43 26.55 -30.00
C VAL A 448 13.38 25.18 -30.67
N LEU A 449 14.06 25.06 -31.81
CA LEU A 449 14.30 23.80 -32.51
C LEU A 449 15.71 23.35 -32.17
N VAL A 450 15.87 22.13 -31.69
CA VAL A 450 17.16 21.57 -31.24
C VAL A 450 17.50 20.35 -32.08
N ASN A 451 18.58 20.42 -32.85
CA ASN A 451 19.11 19.26 -33.55
C ASN A 451 20.27 18.65 -32.76
N PHE A 452 20.13 17.37 -32.40
CA PHE A 452 21.15 16.62 -31.69
C PHE A 452 22.05 15.86 -32.67
N THR A 453 23.22 16.42 -32.92
CA THR A 453 24.22 15.98 -33.91
C THR A 453 25.56 15.61 -33.28
N SER A 454 25.73 15.82 -31.97
CA SER A 454 26.97 15.54 -31.25
C SER A 454 26.72 15.09 -29.82
N SER A 455 27.50 14.12 -29.33
CA SER A 455 27.48 13.70 -27.91
C SER A 455 27.87 14.83 -26.96
N GLN A 456 28.51 15.89 -27.46
CA GLN A 456 28.83 17.08 -26.67
C GLN A 456 27.58 17.86 -26.27
N GLN A 457 26.40 17.64 -26.85
CA GLN A 457 25.15 18.33 -26.47
C GLN A 457 24.47 17.71 -25.22
N ASN A 458 25.19 16.88 -24.46
CA ASN A 458 24.63 16.16 -23.33
C ASN A 458 24.11 17.09 -22.21
N SER A 459 24.73 18.26 -21.99
CA SER A 459 24.22 19.19 -20.97
C SER A 459 22.91 19.85 -21.43
N LEU A 460 22.76 20.15 -22.73
CA LEU A 460 21.47 20.58 -23.27
C LEU A 460 20.42 19.46 -23.15
N PHE A 461 20.77 18.24 -23.58
CA PHE A 461 19.88 17.08 -23.52
C PHE A 461 19.33 16.83 -22.11
N THR A 462 20.21 16.81 -21.10
CA THR A 462 19.83 16.62 -19.70
C THR A 462 19.09 17.83 -19.11
N SER A 463 19.43 19.05 -19.52
CA SER A 463 18.73 20.26 -19.07
C SER A 463 17.26 20.32 -19.51
N LEU A 464 16.89 19.57 -20.55
CA LEU A 464 15.53 19.42 -21.06
C LEU A 464 14.76 18.30 -20.33
N GLY A 465 15.33 17.74 -19.26
CA GLY A 465 14.71 16.69 -18.43
C GLY A 465 15.05 15.27 -18.85
N ASN A 466 15.75 15.08 -19.98
CA ASN A 466 16.12 13.75 -20.44
C ASN A 466 17.19 13.11 -19.56
N THR A 467 17.21 11.78 -19.52
CA THR A 467 18.10 11.01 -18.65
C THR A 467 19.14 10.21 -19.45
N GLY A 468 20.27 9.97 -18.81
CA GLY A 468 21.39 9.23 -19.40
C GLY A 468 22.20 10.05 -20.43
N PRO A 469 23.28 9.44 -20.95
CA PRO A 469 24.14 10.10 -21.93
C PRO A 469 23.50 10.12 -23.32
N LEU A 470 23.69 11.22 -24.05
CA LEU A 470 23.37 11.31 -25.47
C LEU A 470 24.36 10.44 -26.27
N GLN A 471 23.85 9.38 -26.88
CA GLN A 471 24.62 8.50 -27.74
C GLN A 471 24.48 8.90 -29.21
N MET A 472 25.52 8.67 -30.00
CA MET A 472 25.55 9.03 -31.41
C MET A 472 25.64 7.79 -32.29
N ILE A 473 24.88 7.78 -33.37
CA ILE A 473 25.01 6.82 -34.46
C ILE A 473 26.01 7.44 -35.46
N PRO A 474 27.17 6.78 -35.71
CA PRO A 474 28.17 7.29 -36.65
C PRO A 474 27.65 7.41 -38.08
N ASN A 475 28.29 8.24 -38.89
CA ASN A 475 28.03 8.38 -40.33
C ASN A 475 28.10 7.01 -41.03
N SER A 476 26.96 6.44 -41.41
CA SER A 476 26.93 5.35 -42.37
C SER A 476 26.80 5.92 -43.79
N ALA A 477 27.75 5.56 -44.67
CA ALA A 477 27.83 6.01 -46.06
C ALA A 477 26.69 5.50 -46.97
N ASN A 478 25.83 4.61 -46.48
CA ASN A 478 24.70 4.07 -47.22
C ASN A 478 23.39 4.49 -46.55
N GLY A 479 22.56 5.22 -47.28
CA GLY A 479 21.19 5.54 -46.90
C GLY A 479 20.39 4.26 -46.71
N GLY A 480 20.00 3.99 -45.47
CA GLY A 480 18.90 3.08 -45.21
C GLY A 480 17.61 3.88 -45.36
N THR A 481 16.74 3.46 -46.28
CA THR A 481 15.30 3.71 -46.23
C THR A 481 14.75 3.08 -44.95
N GLY A 482 15.00 3.73 -43.81
CA GLY A 482 14.48 3.30 -42.52
C GLY A 482 12.99 3.60 -42.52
N ASN A 483 12.15 2.57 -42.61
CA ASN A 483 10.70 2.68 -42.49
C ASN A 483 10.31 3.26 -41.12
N SER A 484 10.41 4.57 -40.98
CA SER A 484 10.16 5.27 -39.73
C SER A 484 8.68 5.60 -39.63
N TYR A 485 8.08 5.39 -38.47
CA TYR A 485 6.65 5.56 -38.25
C TYR A 485 6.35 6.97 -37.71
N LEU A 486 5.34 7.61 -38.28
CA LEU A 486 4.83 8.91 -37.84
C LEU A 486 3.75 8.74 -36.78
N SER A 487 3.74 9.64 -35.80
CA SER A 487 2.56 9.86 -34.97
C SER A 487 1.50 10.60 -35.78
N SER A 488 0.22 10.33 -35.53
CA SER A 488 -0.93 10.86 -36.28
C SER A 488 -1.16 12.38 -36.13
N TYR A 489 -0.28 13.11 -35.44
CA TYR A 489 -0.54 14.49 -35.02
C TYR A 489 -0.40 15.55 -36.14
N PHE A 490 0.41 15.31 -37.16
CA PHE A 490 0.58 16.23 -38.31
C PHE A 490 -0.16 15.77 -39.58
N GLY A 491 -1.22 14.98 -39.44
CA GLY A 491 -2.01 14.45 -40.55
C GLY A 491 -1.79 12.97 -40.83
N ASP A 492 -2.56 12.43 -41.77
CA ASP A 492 -2.73 11.00 -42.09
C ASP A 492 -1.55 10.34 -42.81
N THR A 493 -0.35 10.91 -42.76
CA THR A 493 0.83 10.34 -43.39
C THR A 493 1.23 9.07 -42.65
N THR A 494 0.54 7.98 -42.97
CA THR A 494 0.97 6.61 -42.74
C THR A 494 2.02 6.32 -43.81
N GLY A 495 3.29 6.30 -43.41
CA GLY A 495 4.37 6.09 -44.36
C GLY A 495 5.74 6.26 -43.75
N ALA A 496 6.75 5.75 -44.45
CA ALA A 496 8.14 5.96 -44.11
C ALA A 496 8.53 7.42 -44.34
N ILE A 497 9.27 7.99 -43.40
CA ILE A 497 10.04 9.22 -43.61
C ILE A 497 11.51 8.86 -43.83
N ASP A 498 12.09 9.44 -44.87
CA ASP A 498 13.51 9.30 -45.17
C ASP A 498 14.36 10.25 -44.33
N ILE A 499 15.45 9.70 -43.78
CA ILE A 499 16.46 10.41 -42.99
C ILE A 499 17.65 10.70 -43.90
N LEU A 500 18.27 11.87 -43.78
CA LEU A 500 19.44 12.23 -44.59
C LEU A 500 20.59 11.24 -44.36
N PRO A 501 21.10 10.58 -45.41
CA PRO A 501 22.29 9.74 -45.30
C PRO A 501 23.53 10.60 -45.09
N GLY A 502 24.53 10.05 -44.38
CA GLY A 502 25.84 10.69 -44.23
C GLY A 502 25.93 11.81 -43.18
N PHE A 503 24.96 11.90 -42.26
CA PHE A 503 25.01 12.84 -41.13
C PHE A 503 24.95 12.13 -39.77
N PRO A 504 25.69 12.65 -38.75
CA PRO A 504 25.62 12.11 -37.40
C PRO A 504 24.23 12.37 -36.82
N ARG A 505 23.70 11.38 -36.09
CA ARG A 505 22.37 11.46 -35.49
C ARG A 505 22.37 10.86 -34.09
N ALA A 506 21.59 11.44 -33.18
CA ALA A 506 21.47 10.93 -31.83
C ALA A 506 20.66 9.63 -31.79
N SER A 507 21.02 8.75 -30.87
CA SER A 507 20.26 7.56 -30.50
C SER A 507 19.52 7.86 -29.20
N VAL A 508 18.20 8.02 -29.29
CA VAL A 508 17.34 8.39 -28.15
C VAL A 508 16.24 7.36 -28.02
N TYR A 509 16.00 6.86 -26.81
CA TYR A 509 14.94 5.91 -26.50
C TYR A 509 13.89 6.50 -25.55
N SER A 510 12.69 5.94 -25.55
CA SER A 510 11.61 6.35 -24.64
C SER A 510 11.99 6.27 -23.16
N SER A 511 12.88 5.34 -22.79
CA SER A 511 13.41 5.22 -21.43
C SER A 511 14.25 6.42 -20.99
N GLN A 512 14.76 7.21 -21.93
CA GLN A 512 15.54 8.41 -21.65
C GLN A 512 14.66 9.66 -21.53
N LEU A 513 13.42 9.59 -21.99
CA LEU A 513 12.49 10.71 -21.95
C LEU A 513 11.62 10.64 -20.68
N PRO A 514 11.40 11.77 -19.98
CA PRO A 514 10.34 11.89 -18.99
C PRO A 514 8.96 11.47 -19.51
N SER A 515 8.09 10.99 -18.62
CA SER A 515 6.75 10.48 -18.95
C SER A 515 5.82 11.50 -19.63
N ASN A 516 6.09 12.79 -19.46
CA ASN A 516 5.34 13.90 -20.06
C ASN A 516 5.87 14.34 -21.44
N ASN A 517 6.82 13.63 -22.03
CA ASN A 517 7.30 13.92 -23.38
C ASN A 517 6.29 13.49 -24.44
N ARG A 518 6.19 14.30 -25.49
CA ARG A 518 5.43 13.94 -26.69
C ARG A 518 6.35 13.50 -27.81
N VAL A 519 6.17 12.29 -28.31
CA VAL A 519 6.95 11.73 -29.42
C VAL A 519 6.19 11.89 -30.73
N PHE A 520 6.87 12.44 -31.75
CA PHE A 520 6.26 12.71 -33.05
C PHE A 520 6.67 11.73 -34.14
N ALA A 521 7.87 11.16 -34.05
CA ALA A 521 8.39 10.20 -35.03
C ALA A 521 9.36 9.22 -34.37
N THR A 522 9.31 7.96 -34.80
CA THR A 522 10.23 6.90 -34.36
C THR A 522 10.78 6.10 -35.55
N ASP A 523 12.01 5.61 -35.47
CA ASP A 523 12.54 4.67 -36.46
C ASP A 523 12.06 3.23 -36.22
N THR A 524 12.42 2.31 -37.12
CA THR A 524 12.09 0.88 -37.04
C THR A 524 12.65 0.19 -35.79
N ASP A 525 13.71 0.74 -35.20
CA ASP A 525 14.38 0.18 -34.03
C ASP A 525 13.80 0.75 -32.72
N GLY A 526 12.70 1.51 -32.80
CA GLY A 526 12.05 2.14 -31.67
C GLY A 526 12.79 3.37 -31.13
N ARG A 527 13.74 3.92 -31.89
CA ARG A 527 14.43 5.16 -31.50
C ARG A 527 13.56 6.35 -31.83
N ILE A 528 13.64 7.36 -30.98
CA ILE A 528 12.91 8.61 -31.11
C ILE A 528 13.66 9.52 -32.06
N LEU A 529 12.98 9.98 -33.10
CA LEU A 529 13.53 10.86 -34.12
C LEU A 529 13.16 12.32 -33.89
N VAL A 530 11.92 12.57 -33.47
CA VAL A 530 11.42 13.92 -33.15
C VAL A 530 10.54 13.83 -31.91
N TRP A 531 10.81 14.71 -30.95
CA TRP A 531 10.00 14.80 -29.73
C TRP A 531 9.95 16.22 -29.20
N LYS A 532 9.01 16.44 -28.28
CA LYS A 532 8.86 17.68 -27.55
C LYS A 532 9.12 17.43 -26.06
N PRO A 533 10.22 17.98 -25.52
CA PRO A 533 10.55 17.80 -24.11
C PRO A 533 9.85 18.76 -23.16
N MET A 534 9.45 19.92 -23.66
CA MET A 534 8.75 20.94 -22.89
C MET A 534 8.09 21.95 -23.83
N THR A 535 7.29 22.85 -23.27
CA THR A 535 6.62 23.92 -23.99
C THR A 535 7.59 24.70 -24.88
N ARG A 536 7.24 24.81 -26.16
CA ARG A 536 8.00 25.56 -27.20
C ARG A 536 9.40 25.05 -27.53
N PHE A 537 9.74 23.83 -27.11
CA PHE A 537 10.93 23.11 -27.59
C PHE A 537 10.53 21.96 -28.51
N ILE A 538 11.26 21.80 -29.62
CA ILE A 538 11.17 20.63 -30.49
C ILE A 538 12.58 20.11 -30.67
N CYS A 539 12.76 18.83 -30.44
CA CYS A 539 14.05 18.17 -30.50
C CYS A 539 14.06 17.15 -31.64
N PHE A 540 15.16 17.13 -32.36
CA PHE A 540 15.41 16.25 -33.48
C PHE A 540 16.65 15.42 -33.16
N ALA A 541 16.49 14.10 -33.15
CA ALA A 541 17.60 13.17 -33.04
C ALA A 541 18.22 12.87 -34.42
N ALA A 542 17.59 13.28 -35.51
CA ALA A 542 18.02 13.00 -36.87
C ALA A 542 17.84 14.21 -37.79
N ASN A 543 18.59 14.22 -38.89
CA ASN A 543 18.46 15.22 -39.95
C ASN A 543 17.52 14.70 -41.04
N PHE A 544 16.58 15.53 -41.49
CA PHE A 544 15.56 15.17 -42.48
C PHE A 544 15.93 15.73 -43.85
N SER A 545 15.70 14.94 -44.90
CA SER A 545 16.12 15.27 -46.27
C SER A 545 15.08 16.10 -46.99
N GLU A 546 15.50 17.21 -47.60
CA GLU A 546 14.80 17.78 -48.74
C GLU A 546 15.58 17.40 -50.00
N VAL A 547 14.93 16.70 -50.92
CA VAL A 547 15.39 16.64 -52.31
C VAL A 547 14.36 17.43 -53.11
N GLU A 548 14.80 18.23 -54.08
CA GLU A 548 13.93 19.04 -54.95
C GLU A 548 12.70 18.23 -55.42
N PRO A 549 11.54 18.90 -55.62
CA PRO A 549 10.24 18.26 -55.87
C PRO A 549 10.19 17.24 -57.03
N GLN A 550 11.23 17.15 -57.86
CA GLN A 550 11.38 16.08 -58.85
C GLN A 550 11.63 14.67 -58.28
N TYR A 551 11.92 14.49 -56.98
CA TYR A 551 12.12 13.17 -56.36
C TYR A 551 10.93 12.76 -55.47
N VAL A 552 9.99 12.01 -56.06
CA VAL A 552 8.73 11.55 -55.45
C VAL A 552 8.92 10.76 -54.13
N HIS A 553 10.10 10.17 -53.91
CA HIS A 553 10.40 9.36 -52.72
C HIS A 553 10.39 10.14 -51.39
N TYR A 554 10.59 11.48 -51.40
CA TYR A 554 10.74 12.29 -50.19
C TYR A 554 9.49 13.09 -49.78
N ALA A 555 8.34 12.86 -50.42
CA ALA A 555 7.13 13.67 -50.20
C ALA A 555 6.63 13.65 -48.75
N ASN A 556 6.67 12.48 -48.08
CA ASN A 556 6.20 12.35 -46.69
C ASN A 556 7.10 13.08 -45.70
N THR A 557 8.43 13.00 -45.87
CA THR A 557 9.41 13.74 -45.05
C THR A 557 9.18 15.25 -45.18
N ASN A 558 9.02 15.73 -46.40
CA ASN A 558 8.79 17.15 -46.67
C ASN A 558 7.49 17.65 -46.03
N ASN A 559 6.39 16.91 -46.16
CA ASN A 559 5.12 17.27 -45.55
C ASN A 559 5.19 17.28 -44.02
N PHE A 560 5.82 16.27 -43.41
CA PHE A 560 5.99 16.21 -41.96
C PHE A 560 6.76 17.41 -41.43
N VAL A 561 7.94 17.72 -42.00
CA VAL A 561 8.76 18.85 -41.53
C VAL A 561 8.06 20.18 -41.79
N ARG A 562 7.35 20.34 -42.90
CA ARG A 562 6.55 21.55 -43.19
C ARG A 562 5.43 21.76 -42.18
N ASN A 563 4.67 20.71 -41.84
CA ASN A 563 3.60 20.78 -40.84
C ASN A 563 4.17 21.08 -39.45
N LEU A 564 5.32 20.48 -39.10
CA LEU A 564 6.03 20.76 -37.87
C LEU A 564 6.50 22.21 -37.78
N ILE A 565 7.08 22.76 -38.86
CA ILE A 565 7.51 24.16 -38.94
C ILE A 565 6.31 25.12 -38.91
N ALA A 566 5.25 24.84 -39.67
CA ALA A 566 4.02 25.63 -39.66
C ALA A 566 3.44 25.76 -38.25
N ALA A 567 3.50 24.66 -37.49
CA ALA A 567 2.93 24.65 -36.17
C ALA A 567 3.90 25.20 -35.09
N ALA A 568 5.21 25.12 -35.31
CA ALA A 568 6.20 25.93 -34.59
C ALA A 568 6.01 27.44 -34.85
N LEU A 569 5.66 27.84 -36.06
CA LEU A 569 5.33 29.23 -36.40
C LEU A 569 4.04 29.67 -35.74
N ASP A 570 3.00 28.83 -35.75
CA ASP A 570 1.76 29.12 -35.02
C ASP A 570 2.02 29.35 -33.54
N ALA A 571 2.86 28.53 -32.92
CA ALA A 571 3.29 28.77 -31.56
C ALA A 571 4.05 30.10 -31.43
N ALA A 572 5.11 30.30 -32.21
CA ALA A 572 5.97 31.49 -32.18
C ALA A 572 5.22 32.82 -32.38
N LEU A 573 4.14 32.79 -33.17
CA LEU A 573 3.34 33.96 -33.52
C LEU A 573 2.07 34.10 -32.68
N GLY A 574 1.77 33.11 -31.83
CA GLY A 574 0.61 33.12 -30.95
C GLY A 574 -0.70 32.70 -31.63
N TYR A 575 -0.66 31.93 -32.71
CA TYR A 575 -1.83 31.40 -33.42
C TYR A 575 -2.22 29.96 -33.05
N GLY A 576 -1.38 29.23 -32.34
CA GLY A 576 -1.67 27.86 -31.93
C GLY A 576 -0.76 27.44 -30.78
N SER A 577 -1.30 26.70 -29.81
CA SER A 577 -0.45 26.06 -28.81
C SER A 577 0.24 24.88 -29.48
N PHE A 578 1.53 24.73 -29.22
CA PHE A 578 2.24 23.51 -29.51
C PHE A 578 2.21 22.61 -28.30
#